data_AF-A0A8S9FBH9-F1
#
_entry.id   AF-A0A8S9FBH9-F1
#
_cell.length_a   1.000
_cell.length_b   1.000
_cell.length_c   1.000
_cell.angle_alpha   90.00
_cell.angle_beta   90.00
_cell.angle_gamma   90.00
#
_symmetry.space_group_name_H-M   'P 1'
#
loop_
_entity.id
_entity.type
_entity.pdbx_description
1 polymer ?
#
loop_
_entity_poly.entity_id
_entity_poly.type
_entity_poly.pdbx_seq_one_letter_code
_entity_poly.pdbx_strand_id
1 'polypeptide(L)'
;MNLSHRLPSRLKTMTKLHVSSLDAKRSSSVSAVSSFIMPPCSRPLRRAVIYIVAISISIFVLYRSLDSLDAVPGSSSSIFSRIFPSFDSFQSLELEEPKLEDVLRRAATRDNTVILTTLNEAWAAPGSVIDLFFESFRIGEGTSMLLNHLVIIALDAKAYSRCRELHKHCFSLETEGVDFSSVFK
;
A
#
# COMPACT_ATOMS: atom_id res chain seq x y z
N MET A 1 -43.02 -2.87 -10.12
CA MET A 1 -43.88 -2.73 -8.92
C MET A 1 -43.32 -1.64 -8.01
N ASN A 2 -44.11 -1.12 -7.08
CA ASN A 2 -43.69 -0.11 -6.09
C ASN A 2 -44.11 -0.62 -4.70
N LEU A 3 -43.22 -0.59 -3.70
CA LEU A 3 -43.55 -0.95 -2.32
C LEU A 3 -42.93 0.07 -1.36
N SER A 4 -43.78 0.83 -0.67
CA SER A 4 -43.38 1.92 0.23
C SER A 4 -43.93 1.72 1.64
N HIS A 5 -43.06 1.40 2.60
CA HIS A 5 -43.36 1.44 4.05
C HIS A 5 -42.17 2.14 4.75
N ARG A 6 -42.23 3.42 5.14
CA ARG A 6 -43.04 4.06 6.20
C ARG A 6 -42.71 3.58 7.64
N LEU A 7 -41.70 4.24 8.22
CA LEU A 7 -41.60 4.74 9.61
C LEU A 7 -42.93 5.34 10.12
N PRO A 8 -43.17 5.57 11.45
CA PRO A 8 -42.22 6.02 12.50
C PRO A 8 -42.44 5.29 13.87
N SER A 9 -42.23 5.79 15.11
CA SER A 9 -41.89 7.11 15.70
C SER A 9 -41.44 7.05 17.19
N ARG A 10 -40.50 7.96 17.56
CA ARG A 10 -40.40 8.75 18.83
C ARG A 10 -40.38 8.07 20.22
N LEU A 11 -39.44 8.51 21.06
CA LEU A 11 -39.70 9.42 22.21
C LEU A 11 -38.40 10.17 22.61
N LYS A 12 -38.30 11.48 22.35
CA LYS A 12 -38.36 12.63 23.30
C LYS A 12 -37.28 12.61 24.42
N THR A 13 -36.28 13.50 24.48
CA THR A 13 -36.25 14.98 24.58
C THR A 13 -36.46 15.53 26.00
N MET A 14 -35.41 16.13 26.58
CA MET A 14 -35.32 17.34 27.45
C MET A 14 -34.03 17.25 28.33
N THR A 15 -33.39 18.33 28.81
CA THR A 15 -33.77 19.76 28.88
C THR A 15 -32.57 20.70 28.60
N LYS A 16 -32.82 22.01 28.53
CA LYS A 16 -31.89 23.13 28.25
C LYS A 16 -31.83 24.07 29.47
N LEU A 17 -30.68 24.70 29.74
CA LEU A 17 -30.42 26.03 30.37
C LEU A 17 -28.98 26.04 30.97
N HIS A 18 -28.32 27.16 31.33
CA HIS A 18 -28.09 28.46 30.66
C HIS A 18 -27.13 29.33 31.52
N VAL A 19 -25.95 29.65 30.98
CA VAL A 19 -25.12 30.87 31.19
C VAL A 19 -25.06 31.51 32.59
N SER A 20 -23.85 31.50 33.20
CA SER A 20 -23.10 32.66 33.73
C SER A 20 -21.74 32.16 34.26
N SER A 21 -20.57 32.57 33.74
CA SER A 21 -19.96 33.91 33.76
C SER A 21 -19.40 34.32 35.13
N LEU A 22 -18.09 34.16 35.32
CA LEU A 22 -17.25 35.15 36.02
C LEU A 22 -15.78 34.99 35.60
N ASP A 23 -15.30 35.91 34.78
CA ASP A 23 -13.89 35.99 34.34
C ASP A 23 -13.01 36.61 35.44
N ALA A 24 -11.88 35.97 35.75
CA ALA A 24 -10.85 36.49 36.67
C ALA A 24 -9.47 36.53 35.98
N LYS A 25 -9.46 37.11 34.77
CA LYS A 25 -8.31 37.34 33.89
C LYS A 25 -7.07 37.92 34.61
N ARG A 26 -5.94 37.21 34.57
CA ARG A 26 -4.62 37.85 34.43
C ARG A 26 -3.66 37.03 33.57
N SER A 27 -2.98 37.70 32.65
CA SER A 27 -1.96 37.14 31.77
C SER A 27 -0.56 37.52 32.27
N SER A 28 0.36 36.54 32.27
CA SER A 28 1.80 36.78 32.08
C SER A 28 2.51 35.44 31.84
N SER A 29 3.06 35.26 30.64
CA SER A 29 4.06 34.23 30.35
C SER A 29 5.41 34.58 30.98
N VAL A 30 6.12 33.59 31.54
CA VAL A 30 7.57 33.30 31.32
C VAL A 30 8.01 32.12 32.21
N SER A 31 8.89 31.30 31.65
CA SER A 31 9.71 30.21 32.22
C SER A 31 9.64 29.88 33.73
N ALA A 32 9.29 28.62 34.03
CA ALA A 32 9.70 27.94 35.26
C ALA A 32 10.09 26.49 34.94
N VAL A 33 11.34 26.10 35.25
CA VAL A 33 11.78 24.70 35.18
C VAL A 33 11.26 23.97 36.42
N SER A 34 10.12 23.28 36.28
CA SER A 34 9.51 22.54 37.39
C SER A 34 10.11 21.14 37.52
N SER A 35 10.84 20.90 38.60
CA SER A 35 11.58 19.67 38.88
C SER A 35 10.72 18.40 38.87
N PHE A 36 11.32 17.28 38.45
CA PHE A 36 10.77 15.93 38.63
C PHE A 36 10.68 15.58 40.13
N ILE A 37 9.51 15.78 40.74
CA ILE A 37 9.22 15.31 42.10
C ILE A 37 8.65 13.89 42.01
N MET A 38 9.47 12.88 42.34
CA MET A 38 9.01 11.50 42.46
C MET A 38 8.47 11.20 43.87
N PRO A 39 7.25 10.65 44.02
CA PRO A 39 6.76 10.06 45.26
C PRO A 39 7.51 8.76 45.62
N PRO A 40 7.42 8.26 46.87
CA PRO A 40 8.41 7.32 47.42
C PRO A 40 8.48 5.93 46.75
N CYS A 41 9.71 5.40 46.74
CA CYS A 41 10.10 4.17 46.05
C CYS A 41 9.38 2.90 46.51
N SER A 42 8.35 2.46 45.77
CA SER A 42 7.98 1.05 45.73
C SER A 42 9.03 0.27 44.91
N ARG A 43 9.78 -0.60 45.58
CA ARG A 43 10.86 -1.42 44.97
C ARG A 43 10.46 -2.19 43.69
N PRO A 44 9.23 -2.74 43.52
CA PRO A 44 8.86 -3.38 42.25
C PRO A 44 8.71 -2.39 41.08
N LEU A 45 8.24 -1.16 41.30
CA LEU A 45 7.97 -0.21 40.22
C LEU A 45 9.26 0.22 39.51
N ARG A 46 10.34 0.49 40.27
CA ARG A 46 11.66 0.79 39.69
C ARG A 46 12.21 -0.37 38.84
N ARG A 47 11.93 -1.63 39.22
CA ARG A 47 12.30 -2.80 38.41
C ARG A 47 11.46 -2.89 37.13
N ALA A 48 10.14 -2.70 37.22
CA ALA A 48 9.25 -2.72 36.07
C ALA A 48 9.64 -1.68 35.00
N VAL A 49 9.96 -0.45 35.40
CA VAL A 49 10.44 0.60 34.47
C VAL A 49 11.74 0.18 33.76
N ILE A 50 12.70 -0.42 34.48
CA ILE A 50 13.96 -0.90 33.86
C ILE A 50 13.68 -2.01 32.84
N TYR A 51 12.78 -2.95 33.13
CA TYR A 51 12.39 -3.98 32.16
C TYR A 51 11.70 -3.41 30.92
N ILE A 52 10.78 -2.45 31.09
CA ILE A 52 10.10 -1.80 29.95
C ILE A 52 11.11 -1.07 29.05
N VAL A 53 12.06 -0.33 29.64
CA VAL A 53 13.11 0.36 28.89
C VAL A 53 14.03 -0.64 28.17
N ALA A 54 14.47 -1.71 28.83
CA ALA A 54 15.30 -2.76 28.22
C ALA A 54 14.57 -3.46 27.05
N ILE A 55 13.28 -3.78 27.21
CA ILE A 55 12.45 -4.38 26.15
C ILE A 55 12.30 -3.42 24.97
N SER A 56 12.02 -2.14 25.21
CA SER A 56 11.89 -1.15 24.13
C SER A 56 13.18 -0.93 23.34
N ILE A 57 14.34 -0.94 24.02
CA ILE A 57 15.65 -0.84 23.37
C ILE A 57 15.93 -2.10 22.52
N SER A 58 15.68 -3.30 23.04
CA SER A 58 15.83 -4.54 22.26
C SER A 58 14.93 -4.56 21.02
N ILE A 59 13.67 -4.14 21.15
CA ILE A 59 12.74 -4.06 20.01
C ILE A 59 13.26 -3.05 18.96
N PHE A 60 13.72 -1.88 19.38
CA PHE A 60 14.26 -0.86 18.47
C PHE A 60 15.53 -1.34 17.73
N VAL A 61 16.43 -2.05 18.42
CA VAL A 61 17.63 -2.64 17.81
C VAL A 61 17.26 -3.72 16.80
N LEU A 62 16.31 -4.61 17.13
CA LEU A 62 15.83 -5.63 16.18
C LEU A 62 15.16 -5.01 14.95
N TYR A 63 14.40 -3.91 15.12
CA TYR A 63 13.79 -3.19 14.00
C TYR A 63 14.85 -2.60 13.06
N ARG A 64 15.91 -2.00 13.60
CA ARG A 64 17.05 -1.48 12.82
C ARG A 64 17.84 -2.56 12.07
N SER A 65 17.87 -3.79 12.58
CA SER A 65 18.52 -4.91 11.88
C SER A 65 17.72 -5.41 10.67
N LEU A 66 16.39 -5.25 10.67
CA LEU A 66 15.54 -5.56 9.50
C LEU A 66 15.70 -4.49 8.41
N ASP A 67 15.75 -3.21 8.80
CA ASP A 67 16.06 -2.04 7.96
C ASP A 67 17.37 -2.22 7.14
N SER A 68 18.32 -3.01 7.67
CA SER A 68 19.64 -3.23 7.09
C SER A 68 19.71 -4.35 6.03
N LEU A 69 18.59 -5.04 5.74
CA LEU A 69 18.56 -6.17 4.80
C LEU A 69 18.19 -5.78 3.35
N ASP A 70 17.57 -4.62 3.13
CA ASP A 70 17.14 -4.16 1.78
C ASP A 70 18.24 -3.42 0.98
N ALA A 71 19.51 -3.53 1.40
CA ALA A 71 20.64 -2.78 0.84
C ALA A 71 21.57 -3.64 -0.06
N VAL A 72 21.07 -4.09 -1.22
CA VAL A 72 21.88 -4.83 -2.22
C VAL A 72 22.84 -3.88 -2.97
N PRO A 73 24.17 -4.10 -2.96
CA PRO A 73 25.12 -3.31 -3.75
C PRO A 73 25.16 -3.75 -5.21
N GLY A 74 25.09 -2.79 -6.15
CA GLY A 74 25.15 -3.06 -7.59
C GLY A 74 26.50 -3.61 -8.07
N SER A 75 26.46 -4.57 -9.00
CA SER A 75 27.65 -5.20 -9.59
C SER A 75 28.38 -4.31 -10.61
N SER A 76 29.70 -4.51 -10.74
CA SER A 76 30.58 -3.68 -11.56
C SER A 76 30.68 -4.14 -13.02
N SER A 77 30.40 -3.25 -13.98
CA SER A 77 30.33 -3.54 -15.42
C SER A 77 31.23 -2.66 -16.32
N SER A 78 32.35 -2.16 -15.80
CA SER A 78 33.19 -1.13 -16.44
C SER A 78 34.30 -1.60 -17.40
N ILE A 79 34.39 -2.91 -17.67
CA ILE A 79 35.47 -3.52 -18.48
C ILE A 79 35.05 -3.78 -19.93
N PHE A 80 33.83 -4.27 -20.17
CA PHE A 80 33.42 -4.77 -21.49
C PHE A 80 33.15 -3.65 -22.52
N SER A 81 32.70 -2.49 -22.06
CA SER A 81 32.32 -1.34 -22.90
C SER A 81 33.47 -0.67 -23.68
N ARG A 82 34.72 -1.05 -23.42
CA ARG A 82 35.90 -0.49 -24.09
C ARG A 82 36.31 -1.21 -25.38
N ILE A 83 35.70 -2.36 -25.69
CA ILE A 83 36.18 -3.27 -26.74
C ILE A 83 35.44 -3.09 -28.07
N PHE A 84 34.14 -2.73 -28.05
CA PHE A 84 33.31 -2.63 -29.26
C PHE A 84 32.43 -1.36 -29.26
N PRO A 85 32.91 -0.22 -29.78
CA PRO A 85 32.18 1.06 -29.77
C PRO A 85 31.05 1.15 -30.82
N SER A 86 30.75 0.08 -31.56
CA SER A 86 29.77 0.09 -32.67
C SER A 86 28.43 -0.58 -32.34
N PHE A 87 28.20 -0.97 -31.09
CA PHE A 87 26.91 -1.52 -30.64
C PHE A 87 25.94 -0.44 -30.09
N ASP A 88 26.43 0.80 -29.95
CA ASP A 88 25.79 1.97 -29.35
C ASP A 88 24.66 2.59 -30.21
N SER A 89 23.98 1.76 -31.02
CA SER A 89 22.88 2.17 -31.91
C SER A 89 21.71 1.17 -31.94
N PHE A 90 21.75 0.13 -31.08
CA PHE A 90 20.60 -0.76 -30.85
C PHE A 90 20.01 -0.66 -29.43
N GLN A 91 20.66 0.06 -28.51
CA GLN A 91 20.24 0.16 -27.11
C GLN A 91 19.41 1.43 -26.83
N SER A 92 18.17 1.48 -27.33
CA SER A 92 17.17 2.51 -26.98
C SER A 92 15.71 2.07 -27.14
N LEU A 93 15.44 0.76 -27.07
CA LEU A 93 14.11 0.21 -26.75
C LEU A 93 14.20 -0.93 -25.72
N GLU A 94 15.17 -0.85 -24.79
CA GLU A 94 14.97 -1.42 -23.46
C GLU A 94 13.86 -0.62 -22.78
N LEU A 95 12.63 -1.10 -22.94
CA LEU A 95 11.48 -0.66 -22.16
C LEU A 95 11.68 -1.28 -20.77
N GLU A 96 12.45 -0.59 -19.91
CA GLU A 96 12.71 -0.98 -18.51
C GLU A 96 11.38 -1.40 -17.87
N GLU A 97 11.30 -2.67 -17.44
CA GLU A 97 10.07 -3.24 -16.89
C GLU A 97 9.56 -2.34 -15.75
N PRO A 98 8.35 -1.77 -15.86
CA PRO A 98 7.93 -0.70 -14.96
C PRO A 98 7.81 -1.25 -13.55
N LYS A 99 8.63 -0.72 -12.64
CA LYS A 99 8.67 -1.09 -11.22
C LYS A 99 7.26 -1.09 -10.65
N LEU A 100 6.95 -2.08 -9.80
CA LEU A 100 5.60 -2.28 -9.27
C LEU A 100 5.04 -1.01 -8.61
N GLU A 101 5.88 -0.27 -7.88
CA GLU A 101 5.58 1.05 -7.33
C GLU A 101 5.04 2.04 -8.38
N ASP A 102 5.66 2.14 -9.55
CA ASP A 102 5.25 3.03 -10.63
C ASP A 102 3.96 2.55 -11.33
N VAL A 103 3.68 1.25 -11.35
CA VAL A 103 2.40 0.71 -11.84
C VAL A 103 1.27 1.01 -10.84
N LEU A 104 1.49 0.71 -9.55
CA LEU A 104 0.54 0.98 -8.46
C LEU A 104 0.22 2.48 -8.36
N ARG A 105 1.25 3.34 -8.41
CA ARG A 105 1.12 4.80 -8.34
C ARG A 105 0.35 5.40 -9.52
N ARG A 106 0.43 4.81 -10.72
CA ARG A 106 -0.38 5.20 -11.90
C ARG A 106 -1.82 4.69 -11.85
N ALA A 107 -2.06 3.58 -11.14
CA ALA A 107 -3.39 3.01 -10.93
C ALA A 107 -4.14 3.59 -9.73
N ALA A 108 -3.44 4.22 -8.78
CA ALA A 108 -4.03 4.73 -7.55
C ALA A 108 -5.22 5.69 -7.79
N THR A 109 -6.27 5.52 -7.00
CA THR A 109 -7.31 6.54 -6.82
C THR A 109 -6.75 7.75 -6.06
N ARG A 110 -7.54 8.82 -5.96
CA ARG A 110 -7.20 10.02 -5.17
C ARG A 110 -6.92 9.72 -3.69
N ASP A 111 -7.46 8.60 -3.20
CA ASP A 111 -7.35 8.13 -1.82
C ASP A 111 -6.35 6.96 -1.70
N ASN A 112 -5.38 6.87 -2.63
CA ASN A 112 -4.31 5.87 -2.69
C ASN A 112 -4.78 4.40 -2.73
N THR A 113 -6.04 4.14 -3.12
CA THR A 113 -6.60 2.79 -3.27
C THR A 113 -6.39 2.27 -4.69
N VAL A 114 -6.04 0.99 -4.83
CA VAL A 114 -5.96 0.24 -6.11
C VAL A 114 -6.83 -1.01 -6.04
N ILE A 115 -7.28 -1.51 -7.20
CA ILE A 115 -7.92 -2.82 -7.34
C ILE A 115 -6.87 -3.77 -7.90
N LEU A 116 -6.55 -4.86 -7.18
CA LEU A 116 -5.54 -5.83 -7.58
C LEU A 116 -6.19 -7.14 -8.03
N THR A 117 -5.66 -7.76 -9.08
CA THR A 117 -6.00 -9.14 -9.47
C THR A 117 -4.79 -9.88 -10.03
N THR A 118 -4.83 -11.21 -10.05
CA THR A 118 -3.80 -12.08 -10.63
C THR A 118 -4.28 -12.74 -11.91
N LEU A 119 -3.37 -13.03 -12.83
CA LEU A 119 -3.68 -13.62 -14.13
C LEU A 119 -2.63 -14.67 -14.54
N ASN A 120 -3.07 -15.82 -15.02
CA ASN A 120 -2.24 -16.90 -15.56
C ASN A 120 -2.64 -17.23 -17.02
N GLU A 121 -1.86 -18.06 -17.72
CA GLU A 121 -2.09 -18.48 -19.10
C GLU A 121 -3.54 -18.95 -19.34
N ALA A 122 -4.06 -19.81 -18.45
CA ALA A 122 -5.39 -20.40 -18.59
C ALA A 122 -6.53 -19.38 -18.50
N TRP A 123 -6.38 -18.35 -17.66
CA TRP A 123 -7.34 -17.25 -17.50
C TRP A 123 -7.10 -16.08 -18.44
N ALA A 124 -5.95 -16.06 -19.12
CA ALA A 124 -5.57 -15.09 -20.16
C ALA A 124 -5.97 -15.52 -21.58
N ALA A 125 -6.32 -16.79 -21.79
CA ALA A 125 -6.73 -17.29 -23.11
C ALA A 125 -7.88 -16.45 -23.72
N PRO A 126 -7.88 -16.18 -25.04
CA PRO A 126 -8.98 -15.44 -25.69
C PRO A 126 -10.34 -16.09 -25.44
N GLY A 127 -11.33 -15.29 -25.05
CA GLY A 127 -12.67 -15.73 -24.68
C GLY A 127 -12.79 -16.39 -23.29
N SER A 128 -11.75 -16.32 -22.46
CA SER A 128 -11.75 -16.89 -21.10
C SER A 128 -12.04 -15.85 -20.01
N VAL A 129 -11.58 -16.12 -18.78
CA VAL A 129 -11.94 -15.37 -17.56
C VAL A 129 -11.61 -13.88 -17.67
N ILE A 130 -10.46 -13.51 -18.26
CA ILE A 130 -10.07 -12.10 -18.35
C ILE A 130 -11.01 -11.25 -19.22
N ASP A 131 -11.49 -11.81 -20.34
CA ASP A 131 -12.37 -11.09 -21.26
C ASP A 131 -13.77 -10.90 -20.64
N LEU A 132 -14.28 -11.94 -19.94
CA LEU A 132 -15.52 -11.87 -19.16
C LEU A 132 -15.41 -10.90 -17.96
N PHE A 133 -14.26 -10.90 -17.27
CA PHE A 133 -13.98 -9.98 -16.16
C PHE A 133 -14.03 -8.53 -16.65
N PHE A 134 -13.34 -8.20 -17.75
CA PHE A 134 -13.36 -6.86 -18.34
C PHE A 134 -14.76 -6.45 -18.81
N GLU A 135 -15.52 -7.36 -19.43
CA GLU A 135 -16.89 -7.07 -19.87
C GLU A 135 -17.83 -6.78 -18.69
N SER A 136 -17.65 -7.46 -17.54
CA SER A 136 -18.46 -7.21 -16.33
C SER A 136 -18.33 -5.76 -15.80
N PHE A 137 -17.16 -5.12 -15.97
CA PHE A 137 -16.99 -3.70 -15.66
C PHE A 137 -17.56 -2.77 -16.75
N ARG A 138 -17.74 -3.21 -18.00
CA ARG A 138 -18.33 -2.39 -19.07
C ARG A 138 -19.86 -2.36 -19.01
N ILE A 139 -20.48 -3.49 -18.70
CA ILE A 139 -21.95 -3.62 -18.62
C ILE A 139 -22.52 -3.21 -17.26
N GLY A 140 -21.69 -3.14 -16.22
CA GLY A 140 -22.12 -2.76 -14.88
C GLY A 140 -22.36 -1.25 -14.72
N GLU A 141 -23.41 -0.88 -13.97
CA GLU A 141 -23.75 0.51 -13.73
C GLU A 141 -22.66 1.23 -12.92
N GLY A 142 -21.98 2.19 -13.56
CA GLY A 142 -20.91 2.98 -12.96
C GLY A 142 -19.58 2.24 -12.71
N THR A 143 -19.46 0.95 -13.01
CA THR A 143 -18.25 0.17 -12.72
C THR A 143 -17.12 0.37 -13.73
N SER A 144 -17.40 0.87 -14.93
CA SER A 144 -16.41 1.02 -16.00
C SER A 144 -15.24 1.94 -15.66
N MET A 145 -15.44 2.93 -14.78
CA MET A 145 -14.37 3.80 -14.31
C MET A 145 -13.31 3.04 -13.49
N LEU A 146 -13.69 1.94 -12.82
CA LEU A 146 -12.84 1.13 -11.95
C LEU A 146 -11.71 0.43 -12.72
N LEU A 147 -11.88 0.18 -14.02
CA LEU A 147 -10.81 -0.35 -14.88
C LEU A 147 -9.59 0.58 -14.95
N ASN A 148 -9.73 1.89 -14.70
CA ASN A 148 -8.57 2.78 -14.57
C ASN A 148 -7.72 2.51 -13.34
N HIS A 149 -8.33 1.93 -12.30
CA HIS A 149 -7.71 1.67 -11.00
C HIS A 149 -7.39 0.18 -10.77
N LEU A 150 -7.68 -0.66 -11.77
CA LEU A 150 -7.25 -2.05 -11.83
C LEU A 150 -5.75 -2.14 -12.11
N VAL A 151 -5.07 -3.04 -11.40
CA VAL A 151 -3.71 -3.54 -11.66
C VAL A 151 -3.79 -5.06 -11.78
N ILE A 152 -3.15 -5.60 -12.80
CA ILE A 152 -3.11 -7.04 -13.07
C ILE A 152 -1.69 -7.55 -12.89
N ILE A 153 -1.51 -8.50 -11.97
CA ILE A 153 -0.27 -9.20 -11.72
C ILE A 153 -0.27 -10.49 -12.56
N ALA A 154 0.54 -10.51 -13.61
CA ALA A 154 0.68 -11.67 -14.47
C ALA A 154 1.67 -12.67 -13.87
N LEU A 155 1.26 -13.94 -13.77
CA LEU A 155 2.03 -15.04 -13.17
C LEU A 155 2.92 -15.78 -14.18
N ASP A 156 2.83 -15.43 -15.47
CA ASP A 156 3.62 -15.97 -16.57
C ASP A 156 3.67 -15.02 -17.77
N ALA A 157 4.60 -15.27 -18.70
CA ALA A 157 4.85 -14.40 -19.85
C ALA A 157 3.67 -14.30 -20.84
N LYS A 158 2.81 -15.33 -20.96
CA LYS A 158 1.65 -15.29 -21.86
C LYS A 158 0.52 -14.46 -21.25
N ALA A 159 0.28 -14.63 -19.95
CA ALA A 159 -0.61 -13.78 -19.16
C ALA A 159 -0.17 -12.30 -19.24
N TYR A 160 1.13 -12.03 -19.14
CA TYR A 160 1.68 -10.67 -19.24
C TYR A 160 1.52 -10.09 -20.64
N SER A 161 1.82 -10.86 -21.69
CA SER A 161 1.59 -10.46 -23.09
C SER A 161 0.13 -10.09 -23.34
N ARG A 162 -0.80 -10.99 -23.00
CA ARG A 162 -2.25 -10.75 -23.15
C ARG A 162 -2.69 -9.53 -22.33
N CYS A 163 -2.21 -9.40 -21.09
CA CYS A 163 -2.56 -8.27 -20.24
C CYS A 163 -2.22 -6.95 -20.94
N ARG A 164 -1.02 -6.83 -21.53
CA ARG A 164 -0.56 -5.61 -22.22
C ARG A 164 -1.35 -5.29 -23.50
N GLU A 165 -2.04 -6.25 -24.11
CA GLU A 165 -2.99 -6.01 -25.20
C GLU A 165 -4.31 -5.40 -24.71
N LEU A 166 -4.75 -5.81 -23.51
CA LEU A 166 -6.06 -5.46 -22.94
C LEU A 166 -6.03 -4.23 -22.02
N HIS A 167 -4.88 -3.97 -21.37
CA HIS A 167 -4.79 -3.04 -20.24
C HIS A 167 -3.43 -2.35 -20.12
N LYS A 168 -3.45 -1.16 -19.51
CA LYS A 168 -2.30 -0.28 -19.30
C LYS A 168 -1.54 -0.52 -17.99
N HIS A 169 -2.14 -1.21 -17.01
CA HIS A 169 -1.54 -1.46 -15.69
C HIS A 169 -1.35 -2.96 -15.47
N CYS A 170 -0.33 -3.49 -16.13
CA CYS A 170 0.13 -4.86 -16.02
C CYS A 170 1.51 -4.89 -15.36
N PHE A 171 1.79 -5.92 -14.58
CA PHE A 171 3.10 -6.18 -13.99
C PHE A 171 3.43 -7.68 -14.12
N SER A 172 4.66 -8.00 -14.54
CA SER A 172 5.15 -9.38 -14.59
C SER A 172 5.65 -9.80 -13.21
N LEU A 173 5.10 -10.87 -12.64
CA LEU A 173 5.56 -11.39 -11.34
C LEU A 173 6.74 -12.34 -11.53
N GLU A 174 7.95 -11.81 -11.39
CA GLU A 174 9.15 -12.63 -11.29
C GLU A 174 9.32 -13.16 -9.85
N THR A 175 9.44 -14.48 -9.70
CA THR A 175 9.76 -15.15 -8.42
C THR A 175 10.88 -16.16 -8.59
N GLU A 176 12.01 -15.94 -7.90
CA GLU A 176 13.12 -16.90 -7.91
C GLU A 176 12.66 -18.26 -7.38
N GLY A 177 12.80 -19.31 -8.19
CA GLY A 177 12.56 -20.70 -7.81
C GLY A 177 11.10 -21.17 -7.79
N VAL A 178 10.13 -20.36 -8.22
CA VAL A 178 8.70 -20.76 -8.29
C VAL A 178 8.10 -20.46 -9.66
N ASP A 179 7.58 -21.50 -10.33
CA ASP A 179 6.82 -21.39 -11.58
C ASP A 179 5.33 -21.66 -11.33
N PHE A 180 4.54 -20.58 -11.27
CA PHE A 180 3.10 -20.65 -11.04
C PHE A 180 2.30 -21.21 -12.23
N SER A 181 2.87 -21.31 -13.44
CA SER A 181 2.19 -21.91 -14.60
C SER A 181 1.90 -23.41 -14.39
N SER A 182 2.66 -24.05 -13.50
CA SER A 182 2.47 -25.44 -13.08
C SER A 182 1.29 -25.66 -12.12
N VAL A 183 0.83 -24.62 -11.42
CA VAL A 183 -0.17 -24.71 -10.33
C VAL A 183 -1.62 -24.72 -10.84
N PHE A 184 -1.84 -24.25 -12.07
CA PHE A 184 -3.18 -24.03 -12.65
C PHE A 184 -3.39 -24.76 -13.99
N LYS A 185 -2.85 -25.97 -14.12
CA LYS A 185 -2.75 -26.73 -15.38
C LYS A 185 -3.50 -28.07 -15.35
#